data_AF-A0A1H5C3I6-F1
#
_entry.id   AF-A0A1H5C3I6-F1
#
_cell.length_a   1.000
_cell.length_b   1.000
_cell.length_c   1.000
_cell.angle_alpha   90.00
_cell.angle_beta   90.00
_cell.angle_gamma   90.00
#
_symmetry.space_group_name_H-M   'P 1'
#
loop_
_entity.id
_entity.type
_entity.pdbx_description
1 polymer ?
#
loop_
_entity_poly.entity_id
_entity_poly.type
_entity_poly.pdbx_seq_one_letter_code
_entity_poly.pdbx_strand_id
1 'polypeptide(L)'
;MTRPRLRPVGAALAAALAGCALALSAGCGRAPDPRPAPSPAPRTSTPADVCANLVSYWVKEALRGSTWAGLDWEQKGLSNEQYEIHDEVLAAARAEERRAGRKAAEALADRESRRRCEAAKGATGSSENWRPPDEWTTTPTPSGTSGASPGE
;
A
#
# COMPACT_ATOMS: atom_id res chain seq x y z
N MET A 1 9.07 21.77 -40.85
CA MET A 1 9.58 20.85 -39.80
C MET A 1 10.91 21.38 -39.33
N THR A 2 10.97 21.98 -38.14
CA THR A 2 12.19 22.58 -37.60
C THR A 2 12.25 22.24 -36.11
N ARG A 3 13.16 21.34 -35.72
CA ARG A 3 13.33 20.90 -34.33
C ARG A 3 14.35 21.79 -33.61
N PRO A 4 14.05 22.36 -32.44
CA PRO A 4 15.05 23.00 -31.61
C PRO A 4 15.91 21.94 -30.89
N ARG A 5 17.24 22.14 -30.91
CA ARG A 5 18.21 21.32 -30.17
C ARG A 5 18.32 21.84 -28.74
N LEU A 6 17.99 21.01 -27.76
CA LEU A 6 18.23 21.27 -26.34
C LEU A 6 19.69 20.94 -25.99
N ARG A 7 20.38 21.86 -25.31
CA ARG A 7 21.69 21.64 -24.71
C ARG A 7 21.52 21.34 -23.22
N PRO A 8 22.02 20.23 -22.68
CA PRO A 8 22.18 20.06 -21.24
C PRO A 8 23.51 20.70 -20.80
N VAL A 9 23.43 21.82 -20.09
CA VAL A 9 24.56 22.36 -19.32
C VAL A 9 24.58 21.61 -17.99
N GLY A 10 25.62 20.81 -17.79
CA GLY A 10 25.88 20.14 -16.52
C GLY A 10 26.41 21.11 -15.46
N ALA A 11 26.38 20.66 -14.22
CA ALA A 11 27.53 20.63 -13.32
C ALA A 11 27.06 20.16 -11.95
N ALA A 12 27.67 19.06 -11.50
CA ALA A 12 27.67 18.62 -10.13
C ALA A 12 28.23 19.73 -9.22
N LEU A 13 27.62 19.95 -8.06
CA LEU A 13 28.26 20.64 -6.94
C LEU A 13 28.19 19.72 -5.71
N ALA A 14 29.25 18.96 -5.52
CA ALA A 14 29.64 18.48 -4.21
C ALA A 14 30.38 19.62 -3.50
N ALA A 15 29.98 19.96 -2.27
CA ALA A 15 30.79 20.80 -1.40
C ALA A 15 30.64 20.31 0.04
N ALA A 16 31.73 19.72 0.53
CA ALA A 16 31.96 19.31 1.89
C ALA A 16 32.03 20.53 2.83
N LEU A 17 31.51 20.39 4.05
CA LEU A 17 31.88 21.25 5.17
C LEU A 17 32.31 20.37 6.34
N ALA A 18 33.63 20.30 6.50
CA ALA A 18 34.33 19.75 7.63
C ALA A 18 34.96 20.91 8.44
N GLY A 19 34.96 20.75 9.77
CA GLY A 19 35.72 21.57 10.72
C GLY A 19 34.88 22.64 11.45
N CYS A 20 35.11 22.99 12.71
CA CYS A 20 36.05 22.51 13.70
C CYS A 20 35.58 22.99 15.09
N ALA A 21 36.02 22.30 16.13
CA ALA A 21 35.74 22.53 17.56
C ALA A 21 36.33 23.89 18.04
N LEU A 22 36.02 24.51 19.19
CA LEU A 22 35.99 24.09 20.61
C LEU A 22 35.69 25.38 21.43
N ALA A 23 34.92 25.30 22.52
CA ALA A 23 34.93 26.19 23.71
C ALA A 23 33.58 26.03 24.47
N LEU A 24 33.43 26.00 25.79
CA LEU A 24 34.29 26.13 26.96
C LEU A 24 33.51 25.53 28.15
N SER A 25 34.28 25.03 29.11
CA SER A 25 34.03 24.54 30.47
C SER A 25 32.82 25.07 31.28
N ALA A 26 32.30 24.15 32.12
CA ALA A 26 32.01 24.29 33.57
C ALA A 26 30.57 23.97 33.99
N GLY A 27 30.40 22.86 34.73
CA GLY A 27 29.15 22.49 35.39
C GLY A 27 29.20 21.06 35.93
N CYS A 28 29.82 20.86 37.10
CA CYS A 28 29.69 19.62 37.86
C CYS A 28 28.23 19.44 38.29
N GLY A 29 27.59 18.45 37.68
CA GLY A 29 26.28 17.95 38.05
C GLY A 29 25.97 16.75 37.17
N ARG A 30 26.54 15.58 37.49
CA ARG A 30 26.21 14.33 36.80
C ARG A 30 24.78 13.93 37.20
N ALA A 31 23.80 14.57 36.60
CA ALA A 31 22.45 14.04 36.53
C ALA A 31 22.54 12.64 35.87
N PRO A 32 21.75 11.65 36.32
CA PRO A 32 21.62 10.39 35.59
C PRO A 32 21.25 10.71 34.14
N ASP A 33 22.01 10.17 33.18
CA ASP A 33 21.64 10.23 31.77
C ASP A 33 20.18 9.75 31.64
N PRO A 34 19.28 10.54 31.02
CA PRO A 34 17.95 10.05 30.70
C PRO A 34 18.12 8.80 29.84
N ARG A 35 17.74 7.64 30.37
CA ARG A 35 17.69 6.41 29.56
C ARG A 35 16.84 6.72 28.33
N PRO A 36 17.33 6.45 27.11
CA PRO A 36 16.51 6.55 25.92
C PRO A 36 15.23 5.74 26.15
N ALA A 37 14.08 6.37 25.96
CA ALA A 37 12.82 5.65 25.99
C ALA A 37 12.89 4.51 24.96
N PRO A 38 12.40 3.30 25.27
CA PRO A 38 12.38 2.21 24.31
C PRO A 38 11.64 2.68 23.05
N SER A 39 12.27 2.52 21.89
CA SER A 39 11.61 2.77 20.61
C SER A 39 10.38 1.88 20.49
N PRO A 40 9.22 2.41 20.08
CA PRO A 40 8.04 1.60 19.81
C PRO A 40 8.38 0.49 18.81
N ALA A 41 7.98 -0.75 19.12
CA ALA A 41 8.10 -1.84 18.16
C ALA A 41 7.28 -1.54 16.89
N PRO A 42 7.74 -1.96 15.70
CA PRO A 42 6.96 -1.85 14.47
C PRO A 42 5.59 -2.49 14.67
N ARG A 43 4.51 -1.75 14.35
CA ARG A 43 3.16 -2.30 14.38
C ARG A 43 2.96 -3.18 13.15
N THR A 44 2.50 -4.40 13.34
CA THR A 44 2.09 -5.27 12.23
C THR A 44 0.76 -4.78 11.70
N SER A 45 0.68 -4.50 10.40
CA SER A 45 -0.56 -4.16 9.71
C SER A 45 -1.53 -5.34 9.76
N THR A 46 -2.78 -5.12 10.13
CA THR A 46 -3.83 -6.15 10.01
C THR A 46 -4.28 -6.28 8.55
N PRO A 47 -4.94 -7.39 8.14
CA PRO A 47 -5.53 -7.50 6.81
C PRO A 47 -6.52 -6.37 6.49
N ALA A 48 -7.30 -5.92 7.47
CA ALA A 48 -8.19 -4.77 7.33
C ALA A 48 -7.43 -3.46 7.07
N ASP A 49 -6.29 -3.24 7.74
CA ASP A 49 -5.44 -2.08 7.48
C ASP A 49 -4.87 -2.10 6.05
N VAL A 50 -4.42 -3.27 5.59
CA VAL A 50 -3.90 -3.42 4.22
C VAL A 50 -4.99 -3.11 3.19
N CYS A 51 -6.17 -3.71 3.35
CA CYS A 51 -7.35 -3.44 2.51
C CYS A 51 -7.69 -1.96 2.49
N ALA A 52 -7.83 -1.32 3.65
CA ALA A 52 -8.25 0.08 3.75
C ALA A 52 -7.24 1.02 3.08
N ASN A 53 -5.94 0.74 3.24
CA ASN A 53 -4.88 1.53 2.61
C ASN A 53 -4.88 1.37 1.09
N LEU A 54 -4.99 0.14 0.57
CA LEU A 54 -5.04 -0.12 -0.88
C LEU A 54 -6.27 0.51 -1.53
N VAL A 55 -7.46 0.24 -0.99
CA VAL A 55 -8.73 0.76 -1.49
C VAL A 55 -8.72 2.29 -1.48
N SER A 56 -8.38 2.91 -0.34
CA SER A 56 -8.39 4.38 -0.24
C SER A 56 -7.36 5.03 -1.17
N TYR A 57 -6.18 4.44 -1.31
CA TYR A 57 -5.15 4.92 -2.23
C TYR A 57 -5.68 4.96 -3.67
N TRP A 58 -6.22 3.84 -4.16
CA TRP A 58 -6.70 3.76 -5.54
C TRP A 58 -7.93 4.61 -5.80
N VAL A 59 -8.83 4.76 -4.82
CA VAL A 59 -9.94 5.72 -4.91
C VAL A 59 -9.40 7.14 -5.05
N LYS A 60 -8.40 7.54 -4.25
CA LYS A 60 -7.80 8.89 -4.31
C LYS A 60 -7.08 9.14 -5.64
N GLU A 61 -6.38 8.15 -6.17
CA GLU A 61 -5.77 8.22 -7.50
C GLU A 61 -6.81 8.32 -8.63
N ALA A 62 -7.91 7.57 -8.53
CA ALA A 62 -9.02 7.64 -9.47
C ALA A 62 -9.74 8.99 -9.42
N LEU A 63 -9.91 9.57 -8.23
CA LEU A 63 -10.40 10.95 -8.10
C LEU A 63 -9.42 11.90 -8.80
N ARG A 64 -8.12 11.79 -8.57
CA ARG A 64 -7.08 12.68 -9.17
C ARG A 64 -7.02 12.61 -10.70
N GLY A 65 -7.59 11.56 -11.31
CA GLY A 65 -7.43 11.32 -12.73
C GLY A 65 -5.98 11.09 -13.10
N SER A 66 -5.20 10.45 -12.22
CA SER A 66 -3.80 10.17 -12.47
C SER A 66 -3.63 9.19 -13.64
N THR A 67 -2.46 9.18 -14.26
CA THR A 67 -2.14 8.25 -15.36
C THR A 67 -2.33 6.78 -14.95
N TRP A 68 -2.24 6.47 -13.66
CA TRP A 68 -2.39 5.13 -13.10
C TRP A 68 -3.84 4.76 -12.77
N ALA A 69 -4.78 5.70 -12.82
CA ALA A 69 -6.19 5.44 -12.52
C ALA A 69 -6.81 4.37 -13.44
N GLY A 70 -6.31 4.28 -14.69
CA GLY A 70 -6.79 3.34 -15.71
C GLY A 70 -6.19 1.92 -15.65
N LEU A 71 -5.31 1.63 -14.68
CA LEU A 71 -4.83 0.25 -14.47
C LEU A 71 -6.00 -0.66 -14.11
N ASP A 72 -5.95 -1.91 -14.57
CA ASP A 72 -6.89 -2.94 -14.12
C ASP A 72 -6.67 -3.28 -12.64
N TRP A 73 -7.63 -3.97 -12.03
CA TRP A 73 -7.62 -4.23 -10.59
C TRP A 73 -6.49 -5.21 -10.18
N GLU A 74 -6.08 -6.13 -11.06
CA GLU A 74 -4.98 -7.07 -10.82
C GLU A 74 -3.63 -6.33 -10.79
N GLN A 75 -3.43 -5.41 -11.75
CA GLN A 75 -2.26 -4.53 -11.81
C GLN A 75 -2.16 -3.58 -10.59
N LYS A 76 -3.30 -3.21 -10.01
CA LYS A 76 -3.39 -2.43 -8.78
C LYS A 76 -3.08 -3.25 -7.52
N GLY A 77 -2.99 -4.58 -7.64
CA GLY A 77 -2.78 -5.51 -6.54
C GLY A 77 -4.00 -5.63 -5.62
N LEU A 78 -5.20 -5.38 -6.14
CA LEU A 78 -6.45 -5.59 -5.40
C LEU A 78 -6.85 -7.06 -5.50
N SER A 79 -7.45 -7.60 -4.45
CA SER A 79 -8.25 -8.82 -4.55
C SER A 79 -9.60 -8.52 -5.23
N ASN A 80 -10.36 -9.55 -5.62
CA ASN A 80 -11.70 -9.37 -6.18
C ASN A 80 -12.62 -8.62 -5.20
N GLU A 81 -12.64 -9.06 -3.93
CA GLU A 81 -13.46 -8.43 -2.89
C GLU A 81 -13.00 -6.99 -2.61
N GLN A 82 -11.69 -6.72 -2.64
CA GLN A 82 -11.17 -5.35 -2.49
C GLN A 82 -11.55 -4.46 -3.67
N TYR A 83 -11.60 -5.02 -4.88
CA TYR A 83 -12.05 -4.32 -6.08
C TYR A 83 -13.53 -3.94 -6.00
N GLU A 84 -14.39 -4.84 -5.51
CA GLU A 84 -15.81 -4.51 -5.24
C GLU A 84 -15.93 -3.35 -4.26
N ILE A 85 -15.21 -3.40 -3.14
CA ILE A 85 -15.18 -2.31 -2.16
C ILE A 85 -14.66 -1.01 -2.81
N HIS A 86 -13.62 -1.08 -3.63
CA HIS A 86 -13.08 0.08 -4.34
C HIS A 86 -14.13 0.77 -5.20
N ASP A 87 -14.89 0.03 -6.00
CA ASP A 87 -15.86 0.62 -6.92
C ASP A 87 -17.02 1.29 -6.17
N GLU A 88 -17.48 0.67 -5.08
CA GLU A 88 -18.52 1.27 -4.25
C GLU A 88 -18.04 2.53 -3.52
N VAL A 89 -16.82 2.52 -2.99
CA VAL A 89 -16.23 3.69 -2.31
C VAL A 89 -15.96 4.80 -3.32
N LEU A 90 -15.47 4.49 -4.53
CA LEU A 90 -15.24 5.46 -5.58
C LEU A 90 -16.55 6.12 -6.03
N ALA A 91 -17.62 5.35 -6.18
CA ALA A 91 -18.94 5.89 -6.51
C ALA A 91 -19.42 6.89 -5.44
N ALA A 92 -19.30 6.53 -4.16
CA ALA A 92 -19.65 7.41 -3.04
C ALA A 92 -18.75 8.66 -2.98
N ALA A 93 -17.44 8.51 -3.17
CA ALA A 93 -16.49 9.63 -3.15
C ALA A 93 -16.72 10.59 -4.32
N ARG A 94 -17.05 10.10 -5.53
CA ARG A 94 -17.44 10.96 -6.65
C ARG A 94 -18.73 11.72 -6.38
N ALA A 95 -19.68 11.12 -5.67
CA ALA A 95 -20.89 11.84 -5.23
C ALA A 95 -20.57 12.92 -4.21
N GLU A 96 -19.69 12.64 -3.25
CA GLU A 96 -19.19 13.60 -2.28
C GLU A 96 -18.45 14.76 -2.96
N GLU A 97 -17.63 14.45 -3.96
CA GLU A 97 -16.86 15.45 -4.68
C GLU A 97 -17.78 16.48 -5.34
N ARG A 98 -18.85 16.03 -5.97
CA ARG A 98 -19.85 16.92 -6.57
C ARG A 98 -20.57 17.78 -5.53
N ARG A 99 -20.74 17.27 -4.31
CA ARG A 99 -21.48 17.95 -3.24
C ARG A 99 -20.63 18.93 -2.43
N ALA A 100 -19.41 18.53 -2.07
CA ALA A 100 -18.58 19.18 -1.06
C ALA A 100 -17.10 19.31 -1.48
N GLY A 101 -16.78 18.98 -2.73
CA GLY A 101 -15.45 19.15 -3.30
C GLY A 101 -14.46 18.03 -2.97
N ARG A 102 -13.28 18.13 -3.57
CA ARG A 102 -12.24 17.08 -3.56
C ARG A 102 -11.84 16.64 -2.16
N LYS A 103 -11.55 17.58 -1.26
CA LYS A 103 -11.05 17.27 0.08
C LYS A 103 -12.09 16.47 0.89
N ALA A 104 -13.38 16.79 0.74
CA ALA A 104 -14.45 16.04 1.38
C ALA A 104 -14.55 14.61 0.83
N ALA A 105 -14.39 14.45 -0.49
CA ALA A 105 -14.37 13.15 -1.15
C ALA A 105 -13.21 12.26 -0.71
N GLU A 106 -12.00 12.80 -0.60
CA GLU A 106 -10.83 12.05 -0.11
C GLU A 106 -11.02 11.63 1.36
N ALA A 107 -11.55 12.52 2.20
CA ALA A 107 -11.87 12.19 3.59
C ALA A 107 -12.99 11.14 3.70
N LEU A 108 -13.98 11.17 2.81
CA LEU A 108 -15.00 10.13 2.73
C LEU A 108 -14.39 8.80 2.29
N ALA A 109 -13.54 8.80 1.27
CA ALA A 109 -12.86 7.60 0.78
C ALA A 109 -12.08 6.92 1.91
N ASP A 110 -11.32 7.66 2.72
CA ASP A 110 -10.59 7.11 3.86
C ASP A 110 -11.52 6.44 4.89
N ARG A 111 -12.61 7.11 5.28
CA ARG A 111 -13.56 6.59 6.27
C ARG A 111 -14.31 5.36 5.75
N GLU A 112 -14.81 5.42 4.53
CA GLU A 112 -15.60 4.33 3.94
C GLU A 112 -14.74 3.11 3.61
N SER A 113 -13.51 3.31 3.12
CA SER A 113 -12.57 2.20 2.90
C SER A 113 -12.30 1.46 4.20
N ARG A 114 -12.00 2.20 5.29
CA ARG A 114 -11.78 1.60 6.60
C ARG A 114 -13.00 0.82 7.09
N ARG A 115 -14.19 1.45 7.07
CA ARG A 115 -15.43 0.82 7.54
C ARG A 115 -15.75 -0.48 6.80
N ARG A 116 -15.63 -0.48 5.47
CA ARG A 116 -15.97 -1.64 4.63
C ARG A 116 -14.91 -2.73 4.72
N CYS A 117 -13.63 -2.39 4.71
CA CYS A 117 -12.55 -3.35 4.88
C CYS A 117 -12.56 -4.01 6.27
N GLU A 118 -12.90 -3.28 7.33
CA GLU A 118 -13.11 -3.86 8.66
C GLU A 118 -14.30 -4.84 8.65
N ALA A 119 -15.42 -4.47 8.03
CA ALA A 119 -16.60 -5.34 7.90
C ALA A 119 -16.31 -6.61 7.08
N ALA A 120 -15.50 -6.50 6.02
CA ALA A 120 -15.08 -7.60 5.16
C ALA A 120 -13.85 -8.36 5.71
N LYS A 121 -13.40 -8.07 6.94
CA LYS A 121 -12.22 -8.71 7.57
C LYS A 121 -10.96 -8.66 6.70
N GLY A 122 -10.78 -7.57 5.95
CA GLY A 122 -9.65 -7.36 5.04
C GLY A 122 -9.89 -7.78 3.59
N ALA A 123 -11.08 -8.29 3.25
CA ALA A 123 -11.47 -8.63 1.88
C ALA A 123 -10.40 -9.51 1.20
N THR A 124 -9.97 -10.55 1.91
CA THR A 124 -8.84 -11.40 1.51
C THR A 124 -9.23 -12.45 0.48
N GLY A 125 -10.48 -12.49 0.03
CA GLY A 125 -10.92 -13.36 -1.07
C GLY A 125 -10.22 -12.96 -2.36
N SER A 126 -9.19 -13.71 -2.72
CA SER A 126 -8.52 -13.60 -4.02
C SER A 126 -9.34 -14.35 -5.09
N SER A 127 -8.97 -14.19 -6.36
CA SER A 127 -9.68 -14.71 -7.54
C SER A 127 -10.08 -16.18 -7.42
N GLU A 128 -10.96 -16.70 -8.29
CA GLU A 128 -11.58 -18.04 -8.24
C GLU A 128 -10.63 -19.24 -7.96
N ASN A 129 -9.32 -19.04 -8.02
CA ASN A 129 -8.27 -20.02 -7.75
C ASN A 129 -7.57 -19.88 -6.38
N TRP A 130 -7.96 -18.94 -5.50
CA TRP A 130 -7.33 -18.79 -4.18
C TRP A 130 -7.78 -19.84 -3.18
N ARG A 131 -6.81 -20.28 -2.37
CA ARG A 131 -6.95 -21.33 -1.39
C ARG A 131 -6.31 -20.94 -0.04
N PRO A 132 -7.04 -20.84 1.09
CA PRO A 132 -6.45 -20.56 2.39
C PRO A 132 -5.28 -21.51 2.79
N PRO A 133 -4.26 -21.00 3.52
CA PRO A 133 -3.01 -21.74 3.82
C PRO A 133 -3.17 -23.09 4.54
N ASP A 134 -4.22 -23.26 5.33
CA ASP A 134 -4.51 -24.46 6.11
C ASP A 134 -5.06 -25.62 5.26
N GLU A 135 -5.59 -25.35 4.07
CA GLU A 135 -6.09 -26.42 3.20
C GLU A 135 -4.96 -27.14 2.44
N TRP A 136 -3.78 -26.52 2.31
CA TRP A 136 -2.60 -27.13 1.68
C TRP A 136 -2.02 -28.29 2.48
N THR A 137 -2.33 -28.38 3.77
CA THR A 137 -1.76 -29.39 4.68
C THR A 137 -2.62 -30.64 4.85
N THR A 138 -3.85 -30.66 4.29
CA THR A 138 -4.84 -31.71 4.64
C THR A 138 -5.17 -32.70 3.52
N THR A 139 -4.72 -32.50 2.27
CA THR A 139 -4.90 -33.52 1.22
C THR A 139 -3.74 -34.51 1.18
N PRO A 140 -3.87 -35.75 1.69
CA PRO A 140 -2.98 -36.83 1.29
C PRO A 140 -3.15 -37.06 -0.21
N THR A 141 -2.05 -36.97 -0.95
CA THR A 141 -1.98 -37.29 -2.38
C THR A 141 -2.59 -38.68 -2.62
N PRO A 142 -3.64 -38.83 -3.45
CA PRO A 142 -4.03 -40.15 -3.92
C PRO A 142 -2.88 -40.67 -4.79
N SER A 143 -2.17 -41.68 -4.31
CA SER A 143 -1.16 -42.38 -5.09
C SER A 143 -1.84 -42.98 -6.31
N GLY A 144 -1.63 -42.34 -7.47
CA GLY A 144 -2.11 -42.82 -8.76
C GLY A 144 -1.59 -44.23 -8.99
N THR A 145 -2.52 -45.18 -9.05
CA THR A 145 -2.23 -46.53 -9.52
C THR A 145 -1.95 -46.44 -11.01
N SER A 146 -0.74 -46.80 -11.44
CA SER A 146 -0.39 -46.99 -12.84
C SER A 146 -1.37 -47.98 -13.47
N GLY A 147 -2.34 -47.46 -14.22
CA GLY A 147 -3.19 -48.25 -15.10
C GLY A 147 -2.36 -48.72 -16.28
N ALA A 148 -2.23 -50.04 -16.41
CA ALA A 148 -1.68 -50.69 -17.59
C ALA A 148 -2.51 -50.33 -18.83
N SER A 149 -1.85 -49.90 -19.91
CA SER A 149 -2.43 -49.93 -21.26
C SER A 149 -2.37 -51.37 -21.79
N PRO A 150 -3.49 -51.96 -22.29
CA PRO A 150 -3.41 -52.99 -23.30
C PRO A 150 -3.20 -52.33 -24.67
N GLY A 151 -2.34 -52.94 -25.47
CA GLY A 151 -1.82 -52.36 -26.71
C GLY A 151 -2.75 -52.42 -27.92
N GLU A 152 -2.26 -51.82 -29.00
CA GLU A 152 -2.31 -52.24 -30.41
C GLU A 152 -1.07 -51.67 -31.11
#